data_AF-D6Z2D1-F1
#
_entry.id   AF-D6Z2D1-F1
#
_cell.length_a   1.000
_cell.length_b   1.000
_cell.length_c   1.000
_cell.angle_alpha   90.00
_cell.angle_beta   90.00
_cell.angle_gamma   90.00
#
_symmetry.space_group_name_H-M   'P 1'
#
loop_
_entity.id
_entity.type
_entity.pdbx_description
1 polymer ?
#
loop_
_entity_poly.entity_id
_entity_poly.type
_entity_poly.pdbx_seq_one_letter_code
_entity_poly.pdbx_strand_id
1 'polypeptide(L)'
;MPPTAASSEIQSFKETRYPELQRLRQVAPLTEVQFIKFARDLGVRLSGVVEGDPGEFNRRGWLPGEEVVADRRILFHPFRLYTVHRVLKRLSLPIAPSASLNCERLPELVNRVLAEQMPSLEDISHTAAEANLVVDLATCLEPLYWPDITGWTVRSGGVDIEEHNRLLRHYQKNATVLVESLDPQEWQKAHEKVRLDAAMLDENGSLYLLLRVARWDRRKRLRGAVAAGLWFRHMAEVIRRVFESVHKVVWPEEDRGFGQWSHGDRTLVYGSERPLDDIPHSRPRLTLHFGLATGSAVRWYVEGDTEYQAILSIMPEPAKANVELVNLRGNLASERDNIALKLSDGLQEDCALRRFSIITFDTDVPANVKAIRRHVEEERVVGYIAAHQPDFEFANFALEELVEIAAQLDEELGFCGAAVRKTDWTGIARSRDLESLYKAVSERKQSLKGAEWGRALAQYAISHPDRADTQAERPIWRELRAALQARTVNYDYQSQEYMFDGSTFACIPRTKEY
;
A
#
# COMPACT_ATOMS: atom_id res chain seq x y z
N MET A 1 1.08 -14.58 44.84
CA MET A 1 -0.14 -13.77 45.08
C MET A 1 -1.35 -14.52 44.55
N PRO A 2 -2.54 -14.36 45.16
CA PRO A 2 -3.77 -14.86 44.55
C PRO A 2 -3.98 -14.20 43.17
N PRO A 3 -4.57 -14.91 42.19
CA PRO A 3 -4.91 -14.31 40.90
C PRO A 3 -5.79 -13.08 41.12
N THR A 4 -5.60 -12.03 40.31
CA THR A 4 -6.59 -10.94 40.20
C THR A 4 -7.95 -11.53 39.82
N ALA A 5 -9.06 -10.88 40.16
CA ALA A 5 -10.41 -11.38 39.81
C ALA A 5 -10.53 -11.73 38.31
N ALA A 6 -9.99 -10.87 37.45
CA ALA A 6 -9.90 -11.10 36.00
C ALA A 6 -9.09 -12.37 35.64
N SER A 7 -8.00 -12.66 36.34
CA SER A 7 -7.20 -13.86 36.13
C SER A 7 -7.96 -15.13 36.50
N SER A 8 -8.69 -15.12 37.62
CA SER A 8 -9.53 -16.27 37.98
C SER A 8 -10.69 -16.50 37.01
N GLU A 9 -11.32 -15.44 36.50
CA GLU A 9 -12.43 -15.54 35.54
C GLU A 9 -11.98 -16.13 34.20
N ILE A 10 -10.85 -15.66 33.65
CA ILE A 10 -10.32 -16.13 32.38
C ILE A 10 -9.86 -17.58 32.47
N GLN A 11 -9.15 -17.96 33.54
CA GLN A 11 -8.73 -19.36 33.71
C GLN A 11 -9.93 -20.29 33.88
N SER A 12 -10.90 -19.91 34.72
CA SER A 12 -12.14 -20.68 34.90
C SER A 12 -12.92 -20.85 33.60
N PHE A 13 -13.03 -19.80 32.79
CA PHE A 13 -13.65 -19.87 31.47
C PHE A 13 -12.90 -20.84 30.54
N LYS A 14 -11.58 -20.71 30.47
CA LYS A 14 -10.72 -21.54 29.61
C LYS A 14 -10.82 -23.01 29.98
N GLU A 15 -10.79 -23.34 31.27
CA GLU A 15 -10.92 -24.71 31.77
C GLU A 15 -12.31 -25.29 31.47
N THR A 16 -13.36 -24.53 31.78
CA THR A 16 -14.76 -24.97 31.57
C THR A 16 -15.09 -25.18 30.09
N ARG A 17 -14.52 -24.34 29.21
CA ARG A 17 -14.81 -24.35 27.77
C ARG A 17 -13.71 -25.01 26.93
N TYR A 18 -12.74 -25.65 27.57
CA TYR A 18 -11.62 -26.30 26.88
C TYR A 18 -12.08 -27.29 25.78
N PRO A 19 -13.12 -28.14 25.97
CA PRO A 19 -13.58 -29.05 24.91
C PRO A 19 -14.13 -28.33 23.67
N GLU A 20 -14.84 -27.21 23.85
CA GLU A 20 -15.35 -26.39 22.76
C GLU A 20 -14.19 -25.68 22.04
N LEU A 21 -13.26 -25.11 22.83
CA LEU A 21 -12.07 -24.42 22.31
C LEU A 21 -11.22 -25.36 21.44
N GLN A 22 -11.02 -26.62 21.84
CA GLN A 22 -10.29 -27.61 21.02
C GLN A 22 -10.95 -27.87 19.66
N ARG A 23 -12.29 -27.83 19.58
CA ARG A 23 -13.03 -28.03 18.32
C ARG A 23 -13.03 -26.80 17.42
N LEU A 24 -12.93 -25.60 18.01
CA LEU A 24 -13.05 -24.31 17.32
C LEU A 24 -11.72 -23.60 17.05
N ARG A 25 -10.61 -24.05 17.65
CA ARG A 25 -9.28 -23.45 17.51
C ARG A 25 -8.84 -23.30 16.05
N GLN A 26 -8.31 -22.13 15.69
CA GLN A 26 -7.85 -21.86 14.32
C GLN A 26 -6.32 -22.01 14.18
N VAL A 27 -5.58 -21.85 15.28
CA VAL A 27 -4.12 -21.97 15.33
C VAL A 27 -3.72 -23.23 16.10
N ALA A 28 -3.04 -24.15 15.42
CA ALA A 28 -2.58 -25.38 16.04
C ALA A 28 -1.51 -25.11 17.12
N PRO A 29 -1.62 -25.74 18.31
CA PRO A 29 -0.58 -25.66 19.33
C PRO A 29 0.67 -26.44 18.88
N LEU A 30 1.83 -26.04 19.40
CA LEU A 30 3.13 -26.53 18.97
C LEU A 30 3.78 -27.37 20.06
N THR A 31 4.44 -28.47 19.70
CA THR A 31 5.39 -29.14 20.59
C THR A 31 6.54 -28.21 20.97
N GLU A 32 7.29 -28.50 22.04
CA GLU A 32 8.45 -27.70 22.44
C GLU A 32 9.45 -27.49 21.28
N VAL A 33 9.79 -28.55 20.56
CA VAL A 33 10.67 -28.51 19.37
C VAL A 33 10.12 -27.54 18.31
N GLN A 34 8.83 -27.66 17.99
CA GLN A 34 8.18 -26.81 16.99
C GLN A 34 8.10 -25.36 17.47
N PHE A 35 7.87 -25.13 18.76
CA PHE A 35 7.79 -23.82 19.35
C PHE A 35 9.16 -23.12 19.38
N ILE A 36 10.24 -23.82 19.72
CA ILE A 36 11.61 -23.30 19.63
C ILE A 36 11.92 -22.89 18.19
N LYS A 37 11.61 -23.76 17.21
CA LYS A 37 11.80 -23.45 15.80
C LYS A 37 10.98 -22.24 15.37
N PHE A 38 9.70 -22.20 15.74
CA PHE A 38 8.80 -21.09 15.45
C PHE A 38 9.34 -19.77 16.02
N ALA A 39 9.75 -19.73 17.29
CA ALA A 39 10.31 -18.55 17.92
C ALA A 39 11.59 -18.07 17.21
N ARG A 40 12.49 -18.99 16.85
CA ARG A 40 13.73 -18.69 16.11
C ARG A 40 13.47 -18.15 14.72
N ASP A 41 12.52 -18.74 13.99
CA ASP A 41 12.12 -18.25 12.67
C ASP A 41 11.59 -16.82 12.75
N LEU A 42 11.01 -16.42 13.88
CA LEU A 42 10.53 -15.08 14.19
C LEU A 42 11.59 -14.16 14.83
N GLY A 43 12.85 -14.61 14.89
CA GLY A 43 13.97 -13.82 15.43
C GLY A 43 14.08 -13.78 16.95
N VAL A 44 13.27 -14.55 17.67
CA VAL A 44 13.37 -14.70 19.13
C VAL A 44 14.38 -15.80 19.46
N ARG A 45 15.45 -15.44 20.14
CA ARG A 45 16.55 -16.36 20.48
C ARG A 45 16.19 -17.16 21.73
N LEU A 46 15.91 -18.45 21.53
CA LEU A 46 15.77 -19.43 22.61
C LEU A 46 16.93 -20.42 22.59
N SER A 47 17.32 -20.89 23.78
CA SER A 47 18.22 -22.02 23.97
C SER A 47 17.54 -23.36 23.65
N GLY A 48 18.33 -24.40 23.35
CA GLY A 48 17.82 -25.77 23.13
C GLY A 48 17.56 -26.18 21.68
N VAL A 49 17.46 -27.48 21.41
CA VAL A 49 17.13 -28.02 20.07
C VAL A 49 15.92 -28.95 20.15
N VAL A 50 15.91 -29.83 21.15
CA VAL A 50 14.77 -30.72 21.45
C VAL A 50 14.02 -30.22 22.69
N GLU A 51 14.77 -29.93 23.75
CA GLU A 51 14.33 -29.25 24.96
C GLU A 51 15.15 -27.97 25.14
N GLY A 52 14.59 -26.95 25.79
CA GLY A 52 15.24 -25.67 25.99
C GLY A 52 14.49 -24.72 26.91
N ASP A 53 14.56 -23.43 26.59
CA ASP A 53 13.94 -22.38 27.39
C ASP A 53 12.42 -22.59 27.62
N PRO A 54 11.60 -23.07 26.66
CA PRO A 54 10.16 -23.26 26.92
C PRO A 54 9.87 -24.28 28.02
N GLY A 55 10.54 -25.43 28.02
CA GLY A 55 10.39 -26.44 29.08
C GLY A 55 10.84 -25.92 30.44
N GLU A 56 11.94 -25.17 30.48
CA GLU A 56 12.43 -24.53 31.73
C GLU A 56 11.46 -23.46 32.24
N PHE A 57 10.96 -22.60 31.36
CA PHE A 57 9.97 -21.59 31.72
C PHE A 57 8.65 -22.23 32.19
N ASN A 58 8.24 -23.36 31.61
CA ASN A 58 7.09 -24.12 32.10
C ASN A 58 7.33 -24.69 33.51
N ARG A 59 8.50 -25.29 33.78
CA ARG A 59 8.86 -25.80 35.13
C ARG A 59 8.86 -24.70 36.20
N ARG A 60 9.22 -23.48 35.81
CA ARG A 60 9.21 -22.29 36.68
C ARG A 60 7.83 -21.64 36.82
N GLY A 61 6.81 -22.15 36.12
CA GLY A 61 5.46 -21.58 36.10
C GLY A 61 5.35 -20.28 35.28
N TRP A 62 6.37 -19.94 34.49
CA TRP A 62 6.40 -18.72 33.66
C TRP A 62 5.73 -18.91 32.30
N LEU A 63 5.68 -20.14 31.79
CA LEU A 63 5.13 -20.44 30.47
C LEU A 63 4.19 -21.66 30.52
N PRO A 64 2.90 -21.48 30.82
CA PRO A 64 1.95 -22.58 30.90
C PRO A 64 1.66 -23.16 29.51
N GLY A 65 1.81 -24.47 29.40
CA GLY A 65 1.40 -25.26 28.23
C GLY A 65 0.23 -26.20 28.50
N GLU A 66 -0.28 -26.82 27.44
CA GLU A 66 -1.37 -27.80 27.47
C GLU A 66 -0.79 -29.21 27.51
N GLU A 67 -1.08 -29.97 28.57
CA GLU A 67 -0.62 -31.35 28.68
C GLU A 67 -1.52 -32.30 27.87
N VAL A 68 -0.90 -33.05 26.95
CA VAL A 68 -1.58 -34.11 26.20
C VAL A 68 -1.49 -35.40 27.00
N VAL A 69 -2.63 -35.81 27.56
CA VAL A 69 -2.78 -36.97 28.48
C VAL A 69 -2.21 -38.27 27.91
N ALA A 70 -2.27 -38.46 26.58
CA ALA A 70 -1.80 -39.68 25.93
C ALA A 70 -0.27 -39.86 25.93
N ASP A 71 0.49 -38.75 25.83
CA ASP A 71 1.96 -38.78 25.59
C ASP A 71 2.77 -38.02 26.65
N ARG A 72 2.14 -37.42 27.68
CA ARG A 72 2.76 -36.48 28.64
C ARG A 72 3.55 -35.35 27.95
N ARG A 73 3.15 -34.98 26.74
CA ARG A 73 3.77 -33.89 25.98
C ARG A 73 3.06 -32.59 26.29
N ILE A 74 3.85 -31.54 26.50
CA ILE A 74 3.35 -30.19 26.69
C ILE A 74 3.31 -29.49 25.33
N LEU A 75 2.17 -28.90 25.00
CA LEU A 75 1.96 -28.11 23.80
C LEU A 75 1.81 -26.63 24.14
N PHE A 76 2.37 -25.76 23.30
CA PHE A 76 2.37 -24.32 23.48
C PHE A 76 1.59 -23.66 22.36
N HIS A 77 0.60 -22.84 22.71
CA HIS A 77 -0.09 -22.00 21.73
C HIS A 77 0.88 -20.96 21.15
N PRO A 78 0.90 -20.68 19.83
CA PRO A 78 1.84 -19.72 19.23
C PRO A 78 1.83 -18.31 19.85
N PHE A 79 0.69 -17.83 20.37
CA PHE A 79 0.63 -16.54 21.09
C PHE A 79 1.51 -16.49 22.34
N ARG A 80 1.89 -17.64 22.92
CA ARG A 80 2.83 -17.73 24.04
C ARG A 80 4.22 -17.16 23.71
N LEU A 81 4.52 -16.93 22.43
CA LEU A 81 5.70 -16.17 22.02
C LEU A 81 5.75 -14.79 22.68
N TYR A 82 4.60 -14.15 22.92
CA TYR A 82 4.54 -12.87 23.62
C TYR A 82 5.07 -12.98 25.05
N THR A 83 4.60 -13.96 25.83
CA THR A 83 5.13 -14.23 27.19
C THR A 83 6.63 -14.46 27.15
N VAL A 84 7.10 -15.30 26.24
CA VAL A 84 8.52 -15.61 26.08
C VAL A 84 9.32 -14.35 25.77
N HIS A 85 8.88 -13.52 24.84
CA HIS A 85 9.54 -12.25 24.51
C HIS A 85 9.62 -11.33 25.73
N ARG A 86 8.53 -11.19 26.49
CA ARG A 86 8.47 -10.37 27.70
C ARG A 86 9.45 -10.85 28.78
N VAL A 87 9.52 -12.17 29.00
CA VAL A 87 10.45 -12.80 29.94
C VAL A 87 11.89 -12.60 29.49
N LEU A 88 12.21 -12.89 28.23
CA LEU A 88 13.56 -12.72 27.69
C LEU A 88 14.03 -11.26 27.73
N LYS A 89 13.14 -10.30 27.48
CA LYS A 89 13.44 -8.86 27.59
C LYS A 89 13.78 -8.45 29.03
N ARG A 90 13.26 -9.14 30.04
CA ARG A 90 13.66 -8.95 31.45
C ARG A 90 14.99 -9.63 31.77
N LEU A 91 15.28 -10.75 31.11
CA LEU A 91 16.53 -11.50 31.27
C LEU A 91 17.70 -10.93 30.46
N SER A 92 17.45 -10.00 29.52
CA SER A 92 18.49 -9.44 28.67
C SER A 92 19.42 -8.52 29.45
N LEU A 93 20.73 -8.77 29.35
CA LEU A 93 21.74 -7.88 29.91
C LEU A 93 21.70 -6.52 29.19
N PRO A 94 21.51 -5.39 29.89
CA PRO A 94 21.52 -4.04 29.31
C PRO A 94 22.95 -3.58 28.96
N ILE A 95 23.71 -4.41 28.26
CA ILE A 95 25.08 -4.13 27.85
C ILE A 95 25.08 -3.94 26.35
N ALA A 96 25.45 -2.74 25.91
CA ALA A 96 25.56 -2.43 24.48
C ALA A 96 26.61 -3.33 23.83
N PRO A 97 26.40 -3.83 22.60
CA PRO A 97 27.39 -4.63 21.89
C PRO A 97 28.76 -3.93 21.77
N SER A 98 28.77 -2.60 21.66
CA SER A 98 29.99 -1.78 21.63
C SER A 98 30.81 -1.83 22.91
N ALA A 99 30.24 -2.24 24.05
CA ALA A 99 31.00 -2.46 25.29
C ALA A 99 32.07 -3.55 25.13
N SER A 100 31.90 -4.46 24.16
CA SER A 100 32.93 -5.44 23.79
C SER A 100 34.21 -4.81 23.25
N LEU A 101 34.19 -3.56 22.77
CA LEU A 101 35.41 -2.85 22.35
C LEU A 101 36.39 -2.59 23.51
N ASN A 102 35.90 -2.63 24.76
CA ASN A 102 36.71 -2.51 25.96
C ASN A 102 36.70 -3.85 26.72
N CYS A 103 37.28 -4.89 26.10
CA CYS A 103 37.26 -6.27 26.63
C CYS A 103 37.79 -6.37 28.06
N GLU A 104 38.79 -5.54 28.42
CA GLU A 104 39.43 -5.56 29.74
C GLU A 104 38.47 -5.17 30.86
N ARG A 105 37.57 -4.20 30.61
CA ARG A 105 36.59 -3.71 31.60
C ARG A 105 35.24 -4.43 31.52
N LEU A 106 35.04 -5.28 30.52
CA LEU A 106 33.77 -5.97 30.31
C LEU A 106 33.38 -6.88 31.49
N PRO A 107 34.30 -7.67 32.12
CA PRO A 107 33.94 -8.48 33.27
C PRO A 107 33.42 -7.67 34.47
N GLU A 108 34.05 -6.53 34.75
CA GLU A 108 33.63 -5.62 35.83
C GLU A 108 32.25 -5.02 35.55
N LEU A 109 32.01 -4.62 34.29
CA LEU A 109 30.72 -4.11 33.86
C LEU A 109 29.62 -5.17 33.98
N VAL A 110 29.89 -6.40 33.54
CA VAL A 110 28.95 -7.52 33.66
C VAL A 110 28.61 -7.78 35.13
N ASN A 111 29.61 -7.87 36.01
CA ASN A 111 29.39 -8.10 37.43
C ASN A 111 28.54 -6.98 38.07
N ARG A 112 28.80 -5.73 37.70
CA ARG A 112 28.00 -4.58 38.18
C ARG A 112 26.56 -4.68 37.72
N VAL A 113 26.33 -4.97 36.44
CA VAL A 113 24.97 -5.12 35.88
C VAL A 113 24.22 -6.28 36.54
N LEU A 114 24.88 -7.41 36.75
CA LEU A 114 24.30 -8.57 37.44
C LEU A 114 23.90 -8.25 38.89
N ALA A 115 24.70 -7.46 39.60
CA ALA A 115 24.45 -7.10 40.99
C ALA A 115 23.41 -5.99 41.16
N GLU A 116 23.39 -4.99 40.27
CA GLU A 116 22.64 -3.75 40.48
C GLU A 116 21.40 -3.60 39.59
N GLN A 117 21.35 -4.28 38.44
CA GLN A 117 20.36 -3.99 37.39
C GLN A 117 19.51 -5.19 36.96
N MET A 118 19.90 -6.42 37.33
CA MET A 118 19.12 -7.60 36.98
C MET A 118 17.85 -7.69 37.83
N PRO A 119 16.70 -7.99 37.22
CA PRO A 119 15.45 -8.13 37.96
C PRO A 119 15.46 -9.37 38.85
N SER A 120 14.69 -9.31 39.94
CA SER A 120 14.49 -10.47 40.80
C SER A 120 13.70 -11.58 40.06
N LEU A 121 13.80 -12.82 40.56
CA LEU A 121 12.97 -13.92 40.05
C LEU A 121 11.47 -13.66 40.25
N GLU A 122 11.10 -12.90 41.28
CA GLU A 122 9.72 -12.50 41.53
C GLU A 122 9.22 -11.50 40.47
N ASP A 123 10.04 -10.51 40.09
CA ASP A 123 9.71 -9.54 39.03
C ASP A 123 9.54 -10.22 37.66
N ILE A 124 10.37 -11.23 37.37
CA ILE A 124 10.25 -12.04 36.16
C ILE A 124 8.96 -12.85 36.19
N SER A 125 8.66 -13.49 37.33
CA SER A 125 7.42 -14.26 37.52
C SER A 125 6.19 -13.39 37.37
N HIS A 126 6.21 -12.17 37.91
CA HIS A 126 5.16 -11.18 37.75
C HIS A 126 4.97 -10.77 36.28
N THR A 127 6.08 -10.46 35.58
CA THR A 127 6.05 -10.13 34.14
C THR A 127 5.47 -11.28 33.32
N ALA A 128 5.82 -12.53 33.65
CA ALA A 128 5.29 -13.71 32.99
C ALA A 128 3.78 -13.88 33.25
N ALA A 129 3.32 -13.70 34.49
CA ALA A 129 1.92 -13.81 34.86
C ALA A 129 1.03 -12.78 34.13
N GLU A 130 1.47 -11.51 34.08
CA GLU A 130 0.78 -10.46 33.32
C GLU A 130 0.65 -10.82 31.83
N ALA A 131 1.75 -11.26 31.21
CA ALA A 131 1.76 -11.59 29.79
C ALA A 131 0.91 -12.84 29.50
N ASN A 132 0.93 -13.84 30.40
CA ASN A 132 0.11 -15.04 30.27
C ASN A 132 -1.38 -14.74 30.33
N LEU A 133 -1.81 -13.82 31.21
CA LEU A 133 -3.20 -13.40 31.29
C LEU A 133 -3.71 -12.85 29.95
N VAL A 134 -2.91 -11.99 29.32
CA VAL A 134 -3.22 -11.41 27.99
C VAL A 134 -3.28 -12.51 26.92
N VAL A 135 -2.30 -13.41 26.90
CA VAL A 135 -2.25 -14.51 25.95
C VAL A 135 -3.40 -15.49 26.15
N ASP A 136 -3.81 -15.76 27.39
CA ASP A 136 -4.93 -16.65 27.69
C ASP A 136 -6.24 -16.08 27.17
N LEU A 137 -6.51 -14.80 27.43
CA LEU A 137 -7.69 -14.14 26.86
C LEU A 137 -7.65 -14.16 25.33
N ALA A 138 -6.53 -13.79 24.71
CA ALA A 138 -6.41 -13.82 23.25
C ALA A 138 -6.61 -15.23 22.68
N THR A 139 -6.14 -16.27 23.38
CA THR A 139 -6.33 -17.68 22.97
C THR A 139 -7.79 -18.10 23.07
N CYS A 140 -8.52 -17.64 24.09
CA CYS A 140 -9.96 -17.89 24.21
C CYS A 140 -10.77 -17.17 23.11
N LEU A 141 -10.32 -16.00 22.66
CA LEU A 141 -11.01 -15.17 21.66
C LEU A 141 -10.60 -15.49 20.21
N GLU A 142 -9.47 -16.16 20.04
CA GLU A 142 -8.88 -16.52 18.74
C GLU A 142 -9.89 -17.16 17.78
N PRO A 143 -10.72 -18.14 18.18
CA PRO A 143 -11.69 -18.74 17.26
C PRO A 143 -12.70 -17.77 16.65
N LEU A 144 -13.00 -16.67 17.34
CA LEU A 144 -14.04 -15.72 16.94
C LEU A 144 -13.54 -14.71 15.91
N TYR A 145 -12.29 -14.25 16.06
CA TYR A 145 -11.76 -13.12 15.27
C TYR A 145 -10.59 -13.50 14.36
N TRP A 146 -9.90 -14.61 14.62
CA TRP A 146 -8.82 -15.08 13.75
C TRP A 146 -9.25 -15.34 12.30
N PRO A 147 -10.45 -15.88 12.02
CA PRO A 147 -10.93 -16.03 10.64
C PRO A 147 -11.02 -14.70 9.89
N ASP A 148 -11.54 -13.66 10.52
CA ASP A 148 -11.62 -12.31 9.92
C ASP A 148 -10.24 -11.68 9.75
N ILE A 149 -9.33 -11.97 10.68
CA ILE A 149 -7.95 -11.47 10.64
C ILE A 149 -7.14 -12.12 9.52
N THR A 150 -7.32 -13.41 9.31
CA THR A 150 -6.51 -14.19 8.36
C THR A 150 -7.20 -14.42 7.01
N GLY A 151 -8.51 -14.27 6.94
CA GLY A 151 -9.32 -14.73 5.82
C GLY A 151 -9.30 -16.26 5.68
N TRP A 152 -8.99 -16.99 6.74
CA TRP A 152 -8.81 -18.44 6.75
C TRP A 152 -9.51 -19.08 7.94
N THR A 153 -10.31 -20.11 7.68
CA THR A 153 -10.98 -20.91 8.72
C THR A 153 -10.49 -22.35 8.70
N VAL A 154 -9.97 -22.81 9.83
CA VAL A 154 -9.70 -24.22 10.10
C VAL A 154 -10.97 -24.85 10.68
N ARG A 155 -11.36 -25.98 10.12
CA ARG A 155 -12.48 -26.80 10.61
C ARG A 155 -11.94 -28.13 11.10
N SER A 156 -12.29 -28.49 12.33
CA SER A 156 -11.99 -29.80 12.89
C SER A 156 -12.61 -30.90 12.00
N GLY A 157 -11.85 -31.97 11.74
CA GLY A 157 -12.32 -33.07 10.92
C GLY A 157 -13.63 -33.67 11.45
N GLY A 158 -14.61 -33.85 10.56
CA GLY A 158 -15.90 -34.46 10.89
C GLY A 158 -17.01 -33.50 11.36
N VAL A 159 -16.77 -32.20 11.43
CA VAL A 159 -17.80 -31.19 11.76
C VAL A 159 -18.30 -30.51 10.48
N ASP A 160 -19.59 -30.61 10.19
CA ASP A 160 -20.21 -29.89 9.08
C ASP A 160 -20.25 -28.36 9.32
N ILE A 161 -20.39 -27.57 8.25
CA ILE A 161 -20.45 -26.10 8.28
C ILE A 161 -21.54 -25.61 9.23
N GLU A 162 -22.73 -26.20 9.19
CA GLU A 162 -23.85 -25.77 10.04
C GLU A 162 -23.57 -26.04 11.52
N GLU A 163 -23.02 -27.21 11.83
CA GLU A 163 -22.64 -27.57 13.19
C GLU A 163 -21.51 -26.67 13.71
N HIS A 164 -20.48 -26.41 12.90
CA HIS A 164 -19.40 -25.50 13.23
C HIS A 164 -19.94 -24.10 13.54
N ASN A 165 -20.81 -23.56 12.69
CA ASN A 165 -21.43 -22.25 12.90
C ASN A 165 -22.35 -22.21 14.13
N ARG A 166 -23.01 -23.32 14.47
CA ARG A 166 -23.81 -23.42 15.70
C ARG A 166 -22.92 -23.41 16.94
N LEU A 167 -21.83 -24.19 16.94
CA LEU A 167 -20.86 -24.22 18.03
C LEU A 167 -20.19 -22.87 18.20
N LEU A 168 -19.76 -22.23 17.11
CA LEU A 168 -19.14 -20.91 17.14
C LEU A 168 -20.10 -19.85 17.71
N ARG A 169 -21.37 -19.83 17.31
CA ARG A 169 -22.39 -18.93 17.86
C ARG A 169 -22.65 -19.17 19.35
N HIS A 170 -22.65 -20.44 19.79
CA HIS A 170 -22.79 -20.77 21.20
C HIS A 170 -21.57 -20.27 22.00
N TYR A 171 -20.37 -20.57 21.51
CA TYR A 171 -19.12 -20.16 22.13
C TYR A 171 -18.99 -18.62 22.19
N GLN A 172 -19.39 -17.92 21.12
CA GLN A 172 -19.42 -16.47 21.07
C GLN A 172 -20.27 -15.86 22.19
N LYS A 173 -21.47 -16.40 22.45
CA LYS A 173 -22.31 -15.92 23.57
C LYS A 173 -21.62 -16.05 24.92
N ASN A 174 -20.94 -17.17 25.16
CA ASN A 174 -20.21 -17.40 26.41
C ASN A 174 -19.00 -16.45 26.52
N ALA A 175 -18.24 -16.28 25.43
CA ALA A 175 -17.10 -15.37 25.39
C ALA A 175 -17.53 -13.91 25.59
N THR A 176 -18.69 -13.50 25.08
CA THR A 176 -19.28 -12.19 25.35
C THR A 176 -19.54 -11.99 26.84
N VAL A 177 -20.15 -12.96 27.53
CA VAL A 177 -20.39 -12.88 28.98
C VAL A 177 -19.08 -12.75 29.76
N LEU A 178 -18.03 -13.48 29.37
CA LEU A 178 -16.70 -13.28 29.96
C LEU A 178 -16.19 -11.86 29.73
N VAL A 179 -16.25 -11.34 28.52
CA VAL A 179 -15.71 -10.00 28.22
C VAL A 179 -16.52 -8.90 28.92
N GLU A 180 -17.83 -9.08 29.08
CA GLU A 180 -18.70 -8.17 29.85
C GLU A 180 -18.29 -8.03 31.32
N SER A 181 -17.71 -9.07 31.93
CA SER A 181 -17.23 -9.01 33.33
C SER A 181 -15.86 -8.35 33.49
N LEU A 182 -15.12 -8.16 32.40
CA LEU A 182 -13.78 -7.59 32.42
C LEU A 182 -13.79 -6.06 32.29
N ASP A 183 -12.90 -5.37 33.02
CA ASP A 183 -12.78 -3.91 32.95
C ASP A 183 -12.15 -3.45 31.62
N PRO A 184 -12.89 -2.71 30.76
CA PRO A 184 -12.35 -2.23 29.49
C PRO A 184 -11.15 -1.28 29.64
N GLN A 185 -11.01 -0.54 30.73
CA GLN A 185 -9.88 0.39 30.92
C GLN A 185 -8.58 -0.35 31.22
N GLU A 186 -8.64 -1.40 32.04
CA GLU A 186 -7.48 -2.26 32.32
C GLU A 186 -7.02 -2.97 31.04
N TRP A 187 -7.98 -3.51 30.28
CA TRP A 187 -7.66 -4.22 29.04
C TRP A 187 -7.22 -3.30 27.91
N GLN A 188 -7.64 -2.03 27.89
CA GLN A 188 -7.09 -1.03 26.97
C GLN A 188 -5.59 -0.82 27.22
N LYS A 189 -5.16 -0.75 28.49
CA LYS A 189 -3.73 -0.64 28.85
C LYS A 189 -2.95 -1.89 28.49
N ALA A 190 -3.52 -3.07 28.72
CA ALA A 190 -2.91 -4.33 28.32
C ALA A 190 -2.74 -4.41 26.79
N HIS A 191 -3.78 -4.04 26.03
CA HIS A 191 -3.76 -3.93 24.59
C HIS A 191 -2.70 -2.94 24.11
N GLU A 192 -2.64 -1.74 24.68
CA GLU A 192 -1.62 -0.74 24.37
C GLU A 192 -0.19 -1.30 24.56
N LYS A 193 0.05 -1.99 25.67
CA LYS A 193 1.35 -2.62 25.97
C LYS A 193 1.76 -3.63 24.91
N VAL A 194 0.84 -4.48 24.43
CA VAL A 194 1.11 -5.43 23.34
C VAL A 194 1.46 -4.69 22.04
N ARG A 195 0.73 -3.62 21.69
CA ARG A 195 1.02 -2.83 20.49
C ARG A 195 2.39 -2.15 20.57
N LEU A 196 2.76 -1.61 21.73
CA LEU A 196 4.07 -1.00 21.94
C LEU A 196 5.19 -2.04 21.87
N ASP A 197 5.02 -3.20 22.49
CA ASP A 197 6.01 -4.29 22.37
C ASP A 197 6.14 -4.78 20.91
N ALA A 198 5.04 -4.81 20.15
CA ALA A 198 5.09 -5.12 18.72
C ALA A 198 5.83 -4.04 17.93
N ALA A 199 5.63 -2.76 18.25
CA ALA A 199 6.36 -1.65 17.65
C ALA A 199 7.85 -1.68 17.98
N MET A 200 8.24 -2.12 19.19
CA MET A 200 9.66 -2.29 19.55
C MET A 200 10.35 -3.41 18.76
N LEU A 201 9.59 -4.39 18.26
CA LEU A 201 10.12 -5.42 17.36
C LEU A 201 10.19 -4.94 15.90
N ASP A 202 9.16 -4.22 15.46
CA ASP A 202 9.05 -3.66 14.13
C ASP A 202 8.25 -2.35 14.17
N GLU A 203 8.95 -1.23 14.00
CA GLU A 203 8.38 0.11 14.07
C GLU A 203 7.56 0.49 12.82
N ASN A 204 7.61 -0.33 11.76
CA ASN A 204 6.98 -0.03 10.47
C ASN A 204 5.46 -0.26 10.49
N GLY A 205 4.70 0.69 11.04
CA GLY A 205 3.22 0.63 11.11
C GLY A 205 2.55 0.46 9.73
N SER A 206 3.00 1.21 8.72
CA SER A 206 2.48 1.11 7.35
C SER A 206 2.76 -0.27 6.72
N LEU A 207 3.93 -0.86 7.01
CA LEU A 207 4.27 -2.20 6.54
C LEU A 207 3.35 -3.24 7.20
N TYR A 208 3.07 -3.10 8.49
CA TYR A 208 2.08 -3.94 9.16
C TYR A 208 0.71 -3.86 8.46
N LEU A 209 0.19 -2.66 8.15
CA LEU A 209 -1.09 -2.53 7.45
C LEU A 209 -1.09 -3.24 6.09
N LEU A 210 -0.02 -3.06 5.30
CA LEU A 210 0.14 -3.75 4.01
C LEU A 210 0.16 -5.28 4.18
N LEU A 211 0.93 -5.78 5.14
CA LEU A 211 1.01 -7.22 5.44
C LEU A 211 -0.34 -7.75 5.94
N ARG A 212 -1.05 -6.98 6.76
CA ARG A 212 -2.33 -7.36 7.35
C ARG A 212 -3.43 -7.51 6.31
N VAL A 213 -3.43 -6.70 5.25
CA VAL A 213 -4.34 -6.86 4.09
C VAL A 213 -3.86 -7.89 3.07
N ALA A 214 -2.62 -8.37 3.19
CA ALA A 214 -2.08 -9.42 2.35
C ALA A 214 -2.63 -10.80 2.74
N ARG A 215 -2.58 -11.73 1.76
CA ARG A 215 -3.06 -13.10 1.96
C ARG A 215 -2.30 -13.82 3.08
N TRP A 216 -3.01 -14.60 3.88
CA TRP A 216 -2.43 -15.34 5.00
C TRP A 216 -1.31 -16.31 4.60
N ASP A 217 -1.38 -16.92 3.41
CA ASP A 217 -0.34 -17.82 2.92
C ASP A 217 1.04 -17.16 2.75
N ARG A 218 1.06 -15.84 2.56
CA ARG A 218 2.28 -15.02 2.55
C ARG A 218 2.68 -14.61 3.96
N ARG A 219 1.74 -14.12 4.77
CA ARG A 219 1.98 -13.72 6.16
C ARG A 219 2.60 -14.83 7.01
N LYS A 220 2.08 -16.06 6.93
CA LYS A 220 2.54 -17.19 7.75
C LYS A 220 3.98 -17.66 7.45
N ARG A 221 4.57 -17.20 6.34
CA ARG A 221 5.94 -17.55 5.92
C ARG A 221 6.96 -16.46 6.26
N LEU A 222 6.51 -15.33 6.80
CA LEU A 222 7.40 -14.25 7.21
C LEU A 222 8.32 -14.73 8.34
N ARG A 223 9.51 -14.13 8.39
CA ARG A 223 10.56 -14.44 9.37
C ARG A 223 11.12 -13.16 9.98
N GLY A 224 11.86 -13.32 11.08
CA GLY A 224 12.50 -12.23 11.80
C GLY A 224 11.50 -11.33 12.55
N ALA A 225 11.98 -10.17 12.98
CA ALA A 225 11.26 -9.29 13.91
C ALA A 225 9.93 -8.76 13.34
N VAL A 226 9.85 -8.49 12.03
CA VAL A 226 8.60 -8.13 11.33
C VAL A 226 7.52 -9.18 11.54
N ALA A 227 7.90 -10.46 11.44
CA ALA A 227 6.96 -11.56 11.63
C ALA A 227 6.53 -11.70 13.10
N ALA A 228 7.45 -11.54 14.05
CA ALA A 228 7.11 -11.52 15.48
C ALA A 228 6.16 -10.36 15.83
N GLY A 229 6.47 -9.15 15.36
CA GLY A 229 5.61 -7.97 15.52
C GLY A 229 4.22 -8.18 14.92
N LEU A 230 4.12 -8.79 13.74
CA LEU A 230 2.85 -9.16 13.12
C LEU A 230 2.01 -10.11 13.99
N TRP A 231 2.62 -11.13 14.60
CA TRP A 231 1.91 -12.03 15.52
C TRP A 231 1.39 -11.31 16.76
N PHE A 232 2.18 -10.39 17.34
CA PHE A 232 1.75 -9.62 18.51
C PHE A 232 0.60 -8.67 18.15
N ARG A 233 0.66 -8.04 16.98
CA ARG A 233 -0.42 -7.19 16.47
C ARG A 233 -1.69 -8.01 16.20
N HIS A 234 -1.62 -9.18 15.57
CA HIS A 234 -2.82 -10.01 15.42
C HIS A 234 -3.44 -10.42 16.77
N MET A 235 -2.61 -10.73 17.77
CA MET A 235 -3.08 -11.03 19.13
C MET A 235 -3.79 -9.82 19.75
N ALA A 236 -3.21 -8.61 19.60
CA ALA A 236 -3.83 -7.36 20.04
C ALA A 236 -5.16 -7.10 19.32
N GLU A 237 -5.23 -7.35 18.02
CA GLU A 237 -6.44 -7.16 17.20
C GLU A 237 -7.60 -8.06 17.64
N VAL A 238 -7.31 -9.32 17.98
CA VAL A 238 -8.33 -10.23 18.55
C VAL A 238 -8.94 -9.64 19.82
N ILE A 239 -8.12 -9.08 20.71
CA ILE A 239 -8.60 -8.45 21.94
C ILE A 239 -9.38 -7.17 21.63
N ARG A 240 -8.83 -6.27 20.80
CA ARG A 240 -9.51 -5.02 20.44
C ARG A 240 -10.90 -5.29 19.87
N ARG A 241 -11.02 -6.16 18.87
CA ARG A 241 -12.30 -6.41 18.18
C ARG A 241 -13.39 -6.89 19.14
N VAL A 242 -13.07 -7.74 20.12
CA VAL A 242 -14.09 -8.17 21.10
C VAL A 242 -14.51 -7.04 22.02
N PHE A 243 -13.56 -6.27 22.58
CA PHE A 243 -13.88 -5.20 23.52
C PHE A 243 -14.65 -4.07 22.85
N GLU A 244 -14.28 -3.69 21.63
CA GLU A 244 -15.05 -2.70 20.86
C GLU A 244 -16.46 -3.20 20.55
N SER A 245 -16.62 -4.49 20.23
CA SER A 245 -17.93 -5.06 19.93
C SER A 245 -18.85 -5.17 21.16
N VAL A 246 -18.30 -5.52 22.33
CA VAL A 246 -19.04 -5.77 23.58
C VAL A 246 -19.27 -4.47 24.34
N HIS A 247 -18.21 -3.71 24.62
CA HIS A 247 -18.25 -2.51 25.46
C HIS A 247 -18.55 -1.22 24.67
N LYS A 248 -18.68 -1.30 23.34
CA LYS A 248 -18.91 -0.14 22.45
C LYS A 248 -17.86 0.97 22.60
N VAL A 249 -16.64 0.58 22.97
CA VAL A 249 -15.46 1.45 23.04
C VAL A 249 -14.76 1.49 21.69
N VAL A 250 -13.86 2.47 21.52
CA VAL A 250 -13.02 2.62 20.33
C VAL A 250 -11.57 2.69 20.80
N TRP A 251 -10.78 1.70 20.44
CA TRP A 251 -9.36 1.64 20.74
C TRP A 251 -8.52 1.92 19.48
N PRO A 252 -7.29 2.45 19.64
CA PRO A 252 -6.39 2.62 18.50
C PRO A 252 -6.06 1.28 17.82
N GLU A 253 -6.03 1.25 16.49
CA GLU A 253 -5.60 0.06 15.75
C GLU A 253 -4.14 -0.30 15.97
N GLU A 254 -3.80 -1.52 15.57
CA GLU A 254 -2.56 -2.17 15.94
C GLU A 254 -1.34 -1.55 15.29
N ASP A 255 -1.45 -0.81 14.18
CA ASP A 255 -0.35 -0.13 13.49
C ASP A 255 0.20 1.06 14.29
N ARG A 256 -0.62 1.69 15.13
CA ARG A 256 -0.28 2.94 15.83
C ARG A 256 0.65 2.72 17.03
N GLY A 257 1.95 2.57 16.78
CA GLY A 257 2.99 2.44 17.81
C GLY A 257 3.36 3.77 18.48
N PHE A 258 4.64 4.17 18.39
CA PHE A 258 5.19 5.38 19.01
C PHE A 258 4.88 6.69 18.25
N GLY A 259 4.44 6.60 16.98
CA GLY A 259 4.14 7.75 16.13
C GLY A 259 2.75 8.34 16.37
N GLN A 260 2.64 9.67 16.18
CA GLN A 260 1.36 10.38 16.20
C GLN A 260 0.85 10.60 14.76
N TRP A 261 -0.47 10.50 14.59
CA TRP A 261 -1.18 10.84 13.36
C TRP A 261 -2.11 12.01 13.68
N SER A 262 -2.08 13.05 12.86
CA SER A 262 -3.07 14.13 12.98
C SER A 262 -4.42 13.65 12.46
N HIS A 263 -5.49 14.30 12.89
CA HIS A 263 -6.83 13.96 12.41
C HIS A 263 -6.94 14.16 10.88
N GLY A 264 -7.35 13.12 10.15
CA GLY A 264 -7.52 13.16 8.70
C GLY A 264 -6.31 12.63 7.91
N ASP A 265 -5.11 12.61 8.50
CA ASP A 265 -3.90 12.16 7.82
C ASP A 265 -4.01 10.70 7.38
N ARG A 266 -4.61 9.85 8.21
CA ARG A 266 -4.82 8.42 7.89
C ARG A 266 -5.87 8.26 6.80
N THR A 267 -6.92 9.09 6.79
CA THR A 267 -7.91 9.11 5.70
C THR A 267 -7.25 9.49 4.38
N LEU A 268 -6.35 10.48 4.37
CA LEU A 268 -5.60 10.84 3.17
C LEU A 268 -4.69 9.70 2.70
N VAL A 269 -3.90 9.09 3.59
CA VAL A 269 -2.91 8.08 3.19
C VAL A 269 -3.54 6.71 2.91
N TYR A 270 -4.41 6.24 3.81
CA TYR A 270 -4.97 4.89 3.80
C TYR A 270 -6.44 4.85 3.42
N GLY A 271 -7.10 6.00 3.31
CA GLY A 271 -8.50 6.08 2.91
C GLY A 271 -9.51 6.00 4.02
N SER A 272 -9.06 5.69 5.22
CA SER A 272 -9.87 5.58 6.41
C SER A 272 -9.02 5.92 7.61
N GLU A 273 -9.62 6.55 8.62
CA GLU A 273 -9.01 6.65 9.94
C GLU A 273 -8.81 5.29 10.59
N ARG A 274 -9.49 4.24 10.12
CA ARG A 274 -9.42 2.86 10.62
C ARG A 274 -9.30 1.84 9.48
N PRO A 275 -8.12 1.68 8.87
CA PRO A 275 -7.94 0.84 7.67
C PRO A 275 -8.25 -0.64 7.85
N LEU A 276 -8.21 -1.19 9.07
CA LEU A 276 -8.49 -2.59 9.33
C LEU A 276 -9.98 -2.90 9.52
N ASP A 277 -10.79 -1.87 9.68
CA ASP A 277 -12.25 -1.99 9.75
C ASP A 277 -12.90 -1.78 8.38
N ASP A 278 -12.25 -1.07 7.45
CA ASP A 278 -12.66 -0.92 6.05
C ASP A 278 -11.55 -1.36 5.07
N ILE A 279 -11.21 -2.65 5.15
CA ILE A 279 -10.20 -3.27 4.27
C ILE A 279 -10.52 -3.07 2.77
N PRO A 280 -11.77 -3.23 2.29
CA PRO A 280 -12.08 -3.02 0.88
C PRO A 280 -11.71 -1.62 0.38
N HIS A 281 -11.98 -0.58 1.17
CA HIS A 281 -11.65 0.80 0.82
C HIS A 281 -10.16 1.13 1.00
N SER A 282 -9.54 0.58 2.05
CA SER A 282 -8.14 0.89 2.38
C SER A 282 -7.11 0.11 1.59
N ARG A 283 -7.40 -1.13 1.18
CA ARG A 283 -6.42 -1.98 0.46
C ARG A 283 -5.89 -1.35 -0.84
N PRO A 284 -6.71 -0.75 -1.73
CA PRO A 284 -6.19 -0.08 -2.92
C PRO A 284 -5.27 1.08 -2.58
N ARG A 285 -5.61 1.89 -1.56
CA ARG A 285 -4.79 3.04 -1.14
C ARG A 285 -3.49 2.62 -0.45
N LEU A 286 -3.52 1.58 0.38
CA LEU A 286 -2.31 0.95 0.93
C LEU A 286 -1.39 0.45 -0.18
N THR A 287 -1.95 -0.19 -1.21
CA THR A 287 -1.19 -0.69 -2.36
C THR A 287 -0.56 0.46 -3.14
N LEU A 288 -1.31 1.55 -3.37
CA LEU A 288 -0.82 2.77 -4.02
C LEU A 288 0.28 3.46 -3.20
N HIS A 289 0.08 3.60 -1.88
CA HIS A 289 1.04 4.22 -0.97
C HIS A 289 2.41 3.51 -0.96
N PHE A 290 2.41 2.18 -1.15
CA PHE A 290 3.63 1.38 -1.32
C PHE A 290 4.15 1.31 -2.76
N GLY A 291 3.51 1.98 -3.73
CA GLY A 291 3.89 1.94 -5.14
C GLY A 291 3.65 0.59 -5.81
N LEU A 292 2.75 -0.24 -5.26
CA LEU A 292 2.46 -1.60 -5.72
C LEU A 292 1.23 -1.70 -6.63
N ALA A 293 0.57 -0.58 -6.94
CA ALA A 293 -0.61 -0.58 -7.80
C ALA A 293 -0.22 -0.91 -9.25
N THR A 294 -0.88 -1.89 -9.86
CA THR A 294 -0.58 -2.40 -11.21
C THR A 294 -1.70 -2.14 -12.23
N GLY A 295 -2.79 -1.47 -11.83
CA GLY A 295 -3.83 -1.03 -12.75
C GLY A 295 -3.44 0.26 -13.46
N SER A 296 -4.12 0.60 -14.57
CA SER A 296 -3.99 1.93 -15.20
C SER A 296 -4.35 3.00 -14.18
N ALA A 297 -3.33 3.69 -13.68
CA ALA A 297 -3.46 4.80 -12.73
C ALA A 297 -3.74 6.11 -13.47
N VAL A 298 -3.39 6.15 -14.76
CA VAL A 298 -3.51 7.32 -15.62
C VAL A 298 -4.11 6.91 -16.95
N ARG A 299 -5.14 7.62 -17.42
CA ARG A 299 -5.60 7.56 -18.80
C ARG A 299 -5.17 8.83 -19.52
N TRP A 300 -4.41 8.69 -20.59
CA TRP A 300 -3.89 9.78 -21.38
C TRP A 300 -4.65 9.87 -22.71
N TYR A 301 -5.55 10.83 -22.81
CA TYR A 301 -6.29 11.16 -24.00
C TYR A 301 -5.47 12.06 -24.92
N VAL A 302 -5.35 11.64 -26.16
CA VAL A 302 -4.67 12.42 -27.20
C VAL A 302 -5.59 12.65 -28.37
N GLU A 303 -5.47 13.82 -28.98
CA GLU A 303 -6.35 14.24 -30.06
C GLU A 303 -6.27 13.31 -31.29
N GLY A 304 -5.07 12.97 -31.77
CA GLY A 304 -4.90 12.25 -33.03
C GLY A 304 -3.76 11.23 -33.06
N ASP A 305 -3.56 10.70 -34.27
CA ASP A 305 -2.58 9.64 -34.54
C ASP A 305 -1.12 10.12 -34.37
N THR A 306 -0.84 11.40 -34.66
CA THR A 306 0.51 11.97 -34.55
C THR A 306 0.96 11.98 -33.10
N GLU A 307 0.16 12.55 -32.20
CA GLU A 307 0.43 12.65 -30.76
C GLU A 307 0.47 11.26 -30.13
N TYR A 308 -0.49 10.40 -30.50
CA TYR A 308 -0.55 9.01 -30.03
C TYR A 308 0.76 8.27 -30.34
N GLN A 309 1.25 8.40 -31.57
CA GLN A 309 2.44 7.67 -32.02
C GLN A 309 3.73 8.33 -31.51
N ALA A 310 3.74 9.65 -31.30
CA ALA A 310 4.85 10.32 -30.64
C ALA A 310 5.01 9.83 -29.19
N ILE A 311 3.93 9.80 -28.40
CA ILE A 311 3.98 9.31 -27.02
C ILE A 311 4.32 7.82 -26.98
N LEU A 312 3.74 7.01 -27.87
CA LEU A 312 4.07 5.59 -27.95
C LEU A 312 5.55 5.36 -28.32
N SER A 313 6.18 6.26 -29.06
CA SER A 313 7.60 6.16 -29.41
C SER A 313 8.51 6.51 -28.24
N ILE A 314 8.13 7.52 -27.44
CA ILE A 314 8.85 7.91 -26.21
C ILE A 314 8.62 6.87 -25.10
N MET A 315 7.41 6.32 -25.03
CA MET A 315 6.99 5.30 -24.06
C MET A 315 6.45 4.07 -24.81
N PRO A 316 7.31 3.13 -25.26
CA PRO A 316 6.91 1.97 -26.08
C PRO A 316 5.87 1.05 -25.43
N GLU A 317 5.84 0.97 -24.11
CA GLU A 317 4.91 0.11 -23.37
C GLU A 317 4.20 0.89 -22.26
N PRO A 318 3.24 1.78 -22.58
CA PRO A 318 2.61 2.66 -21.59
C PRO A 318 1.93 1.89 -20.44
N ALA A 319 1.39 0.71 -20.74
CA ALA A 319 0.81 -0.18 -19.75
C ALA A 319 1.81 -0.59 -18.64
N LYS A 320 3.11 -0.75 -18.95
CA LYS A 320 4.15 -1.03 -17.93
C LYS A 320 4.39 0.16 -16.99
N ALA A 321 4.06 1.35 -17.45
CA ALA A 321 4.09 2.58 -16.65
C ALA A 321 2.72 2.88 -16.00
N ASN A 322 1.76 1.96 -16.02
CA ASN A 322 0.37 2.17 -15.55
C ASN A 322 -0.36 3.32 -16.28
N VAL A 323 -0.02 3.57 -17.55
CA VAL A 323 -0.64 4.57 -18.41
C VAL A 323 -1.46 3.89 -19.50
N GLU A 324 -2.73 4.22 -19.62
CA GLU A 324 -3.60 3.84 -20.73
C GLU A 324 -3.66 5.00 -21.73
N LEU A 325 -3.01 4.83 -22.89
CA LEU A 325 -3.02 5.83 -23.96
C LEU A 325 -4.26 5.64 -24.85
N VAL A 326 -5.06 6.69 -25.00
CA VAL A 326 -6.33 6.67 -25.75
C VAL A 326 -6.29 7.70 -26.86
N ASN A 327 -6.32 7.23 -28.11
CA ASN A 327 -6.51 8.07 -29.27
C ASN A 327 -7.99 8.44 -29.43
N LEU A 328 -8.32 9.72 -29.34
CA LEU A 328 -9.69 10.20 -29.45
C LEU A 328 -10.26 10.10 -30.86
N ARG A 329 -9.43 10.20 -31.91
CA ARG A 329 -9.83 10.00 -33.32
C ARG A 329 -9.97 8.53 -33.74
N GLY A 330 -9.39 7.58 -32.99
CA GLY A 330 -9.29 6.17 -33.40
C GLY A 330 -10.56 5.31 -33.22
N ASN A 331 -10.91 4.58 -34.30
CA ASN A 331 -11.79 3.38 -34.45
C ASN A 331 -13.32 3.51 -34.36
N LEU A 332 -13.96 4.27 -35.27
CA LEU A 332 -15.29 3.95 -35.82
C LEU A 332 -15.40 4.56 -37.22
N ALA A 333 -15.26 3.72 -38.24
CA ALA A 333 -15.11 4.10 -39.65
C ALA A 333 -16.40 4.65 -40.32
N SER A 334 -17.32 5.27 -39.59
CA SER A 334 -18.62 5.68 -40.18
C SER A 334 -19.34 6.86 -39.53
N GLU A 335 -18.88 7.40 -38.40
CA GLU A 335 -19.58 8.50 -37.73
C GLU A 335 -18.64 9.67 -37.48
N ARG A 336 -18.80 10.73 -38.28
CA ARG A 336 -18.37 12.07 -37.86
C ARG A 336 -19.07 12.34 -36.50
N ASP A 337 -18.31 12.78 -35.52
CA ASP A 337 -18.78 13.39 -34.25
C ASP A 337 -18.99 12.51 -33.00
N ASN A 338 -17.97 11.79 -32.52
CA ASN A 338 -18.00 11.31 -31.11
C ASN A 338 -16.70 11.45 -30.30
N ILE A 339 -15.76 12.33 -30.70
CA ILE A 339 -14.58 12.66 -29.88
C ILE A 339 -15.00 13.18 -28.49
N ALA A 340 -15.93 14.12 -28.47
CA ALA A 340 -16.44 14.71 -27.22
C ALA A 340 -17.18 13.69 -26.36
N LEU A 341 -17.93 12.76 -26.97
CA LEU A 341 -18.63 11.70 -26.24
C LEU A 341 -17.64 10.67 -25.68
N LYS A 342 -16.65 10.23 -26.48
CA LYS A 342 -15.60 9.30 -26.05
C LYS A 342 -14.79 9.87 -24.89
N LEU A 343 -14.46 11.16 -24.96
CA LEU A 343 -13.82 11.87 -23.85
C LEU A 343 -14.75 11.93 -22.63
N SER A 344 -16.02 12.29 -22.80
CA SER A 344 -17.00 12.37 -21.71
C SER A 344 -17.18 11.02 -21.00
N ASP A 345 -17.37 9.94 -21.75
CA ASP A 345 -17.54 8.58 -21.22
C ASP A 345 -16.28 8.13 -20.49
N GLY A 346 -15.11 8.39 -21.10
CA GLY A 346 -13.82 8.10 -20.49
C GLY A 346 -13.60 8.84 -19.17
N LEU A 347 -13.86 10.15 -19.13
CA LEU A 347 -13.70 10.97 -17.91
C LEU A 347 -14.68 10.56 -16.82
N GLN A 348 -15.91 10.16 -17.19
CA GLN A 348 -16.87 9.62 -16.23
C GLN A 348 -16.37 8.31 -15.60
N GLU A 349 -15.81 7.41 -16.41
CA GLU A 349 -15.19 6.17 -15.93
C GLU A 349 -13.96 6.46 -15.06
N ASP A 350 -13.12 7.41 -15.48
CA ASP A 350 -11.92 7.81 -14.75
C ASP A 350 -12.27 8.32 -13.34
N CYS A 351 -13.29 9.17 -13.22
CA CYS A 351 -13.82 9.61 -11.92
C CYS A 351 -14.33 8.43 -11.06
N ALA A 352 -15.06 7.48 -11.66
CA ALA A 352 -15.58 6.33 -10.94
C ALA A 352 -14.48 5.38 -10.45
N LEU A 353 -13.41 5.22 -11.24
CA LEU A 353 -12.26 4.38 -10.93
C LEU A 353 -11.14 5.10 -10.17
N ARG A 354 -11.29 6.41 -9.91
CA ARG A 354 -10.27 7.27 -9.28
C ARG A 354 -8.95 7.25 -10.04
N ARG A 355 -9.06 7.33 -11.36
CA ARG A 355 -7.94 7.34 -12.31
C ARG A 355 -7.64 8.78 -12.71
N PHE A 356 -6.37 9.14 -12.77
CA PHE A 356 -5.98 10.45 -13.27
C PHE A 356 -6.17 10.54 -14.78
N SER A 357 -6.65 11.68 -15.26
CA SER A 357 -6.83 11.94 -16.68
C SER A 357 -5.80 12.97 -17.15
N ILE A 358 -5.09 12.63 -18.22
CA ILE A 358 -4.22 13.56 -18.95
C ILE A 358 -4.86 13.83 -20.30
N ILE A 359 -5.08 15.09 -20.64
CA ILE A 359 -5.74 15.48 -21.89
C ILE A 359 -4.78 16.34 -22.69
N THR A 360 -4.38 15.86 -23.86
CA THR A 360 -3.55 16.59 -24.82
C THR A 360 -4.37 16.92 -26.07
N PHE A 361 -4.44 18.20 -26.43
CA PHE A 361 -5.23 18.68 -27.56
C PHE A 361 -4.70 19.99 -28.14
N ASP A 362 -5.06 20.25 -29.39
CA ASP A 362 -4.72 21.48 -30.09
C ASP A 362 -5.74 22.59 -29.80
N THR A 363 -5.26 23.83 -29.66
CA THR A 363 -6.12 24.99 -29.41
C THR A 363 -6.69 25.62 -30.67
N ASP A 364 -6.25 25.19 -31.85
CA ASP A 364 -6.68 25.72 -33.14
C ASP A 364 -8.09 25.24 -33.58
N VAL A 365 -8.68 24.27 -32.86
CA VAL A 365 -10.06 23.79 -33.05
C VAL A 365 -10.96 24.28 -31.90
N PRO A 366 -11.74 25.38 -32.08
CA PRO A 366 -12.57 25.96 -31.01
C PRO A 366 -13.60 24.99 -30.39
N ALA A 367 -14.05 24.01 -31.16
CA ALA A 367 -14.98 22.98 -30.68
C ALA A 367 -14.36 22.09 -29.59
N ASN A 368 -13.09 21.68 -29.76
CA ASN A 368 -12.36 20.89 -28.77
C ASN A 368 -12.14 21.70 -27.49
N VAL A 369 -11.70 22.96 -27.64
CA VAL A 369 -11.51 23.89 -26.51
C VAL A 369 -12.80 24.02 -25.69
N LYS A 370 -13.95 24.20 -26.36
CA LYS A 370 -15.25 24.34 -25.70
C LYS A 370 -15.68 23.06 -24.98
N ALA A 371 -15.45 21.88 -25.59
CA ALA A 371 -15.81 20.60 -24.98
C ALA A 371 -14.98 20.31 -23.72
N ILE A 372 -13.67 20.54 -23.77
CA ILE A 372 -12.77 20.32 -22.62
C ILE A 372 -13.06 21.32 -21.51
N ARG A 373 -13.29 22.60 -21.85
CA ARG A 373 -13.68 23.63 -20.87
C ARG A 373 -14.94 23.25 -20.11
N ARG A 374 -15.94 22.68 -20.78
CA ARG A 374 -17.15 22.18 -20.10
C ARG A 374 -16.84 21.10 -19.08
N HIS A 375 -15.94 20.16 -19.37
CA HIS A 375 -15.55 19.12 -18.41
C HIS A 375 -14.72 19.68 -17.24
N VAL A 376 -13.95 20.74 -17.46
CA VAL A 376 -13.28 21.50 -16.39
C VAL A 376 -14.29 22.19 -15.48
N GLU A 377 -15.28 22.87 -16.05
CA GLU A 377 -16.38 23.53 -15.31
C GLU A 377 -17.24 22.53 -14.53
N GLU A 378 -17.45 21.32 -15.07
CA GLU A 378 -18.14 20.22 -14.41
C GLU A 378 -17.24 19.43 -13.42
N GLU A 379 -16.01 19.90 -13.19
CA GLU A 379 -15.00 19.29 -12.29
C GLU A 379 -14.73 17.79 -12.55
N ARG A 380 -14.79 17.38 -13.82
CA ARG A 380 -14.61 15.97 -14.25
C ARG A 380 -13.17 15.59 -14.57
N VAL A 381 -12.22 16.51 -14.40
CA VAL A 381 -10.81 16.29 -14.75
C VAL A 381 -9.95 16.40 -13.50
N VAL A 382 -9.30 15.29 -13.14
CA VAL A 382 -8.28 15.23 -12.09
C VAL A 382 -7.00 14.70 -12.73
N GLY A 383 -5.98 15.54 -12.87
CA GLY A 383 -4.73 15.15 -13.54
C GLY A 383 -4.02 16.33 -14.20
N TYR A 384 -3.91 16.31 -15.53
CA TYR A 384 -3.18 17.33 -16.30
C TYR A 384 -3.86 17.65 -17.64
N ILE A 385 -3.83 18.91 -18.06
CA ILE A 385 -4.34 19.35 -19.36
C ILE A 385 -3.22 20.06 -20.12
N ALA A 386 -2.88 19.55 -21.30
CA ALA A 386 -1.94 20.12 -22.24
C ALA A 386 -2.71 20.73 -23.42
N ALA A 387 -2.92 22.04 -23.37
CA ALA A 387 -3.52 22.79 -24.46
C ALA A 387 -2.41 23.39 -25.34
N HIS A 388 -2.10 22.72 -26.46
CA HIS A 388 -1.00 23.14 -27.33
C HIS A 388 -1.35 24.35 -28.17
N GLN A 389 -0.45 25.34 -28.18
CA GLN A 389 -0.62 26.60 -28.91
C GLN A 389 0.53 26.77 -29.93
N PRO A 390 0.23 26.90 -31.23
CA PRO A 390 -1.09 26.72 -31.86
C PRO A 390 -1.53 25.24 -31.96
N ASP A 391 -0.58 24.33 -32.13
CA ASP A 391 -0.78 22.88 -32.31
C ASP A 391 0.39 22.10 -31.68
N PHE A 392 0.26 20.77 -31.58
CA PHE A 392 1.27 19.88 -31.01
C PHE A 392 2.67 20.10 -31.61
N GLU A 393 2.78 20.23 -32.94
CA GLU A 393 4.06 20.40 -33.61
C GLU A 393 4.73 21.73 -33.24
N PHE A 394 4.05 22.86 -33.41
CA PHE A 394 4.64 24.17 -33.15
C PHE A 394 4.75 24.49 -31.65
N ALA A 395 3.98 23.82 -30.79
CA ALA A 395 4.17 23.89 -29.34
C ALA A 395 5.43 23.12 -28.89
N ASN A 396 5.79 22.04 -29.57
CA ASN A 396 6.94 21.21 -29.20
C ASN A 396 8.22 21.54 -29.97
N PHE A 397 8.15 22.07 -31.19
CA PHE A 397 9.29 22.23 -32.09
C PHE A 397 9.32 23.63 -32.72
N ALA A 398 10.53 24.13 -32.96
CA ALA A 398 10.75 25.29 -33.82
C ALA A 398 10.56 24.91 -35.30
N LEU A 399 10.29 25.90 -36.15
CA LEU A 399 10.05 25.65 -37.57
C LEU A 399 11.25 24.96 -38.25
N GLU A 400 12.46 25.41 -37.94
CA GLU A 400 13.70 24.83 -38.48
C GLU A 400 13.87 23.37 -38.08
N GLU A 401 13.45 23.01 -36.86
CA GLU A 401 13.47 21.63 -36.38
C GLU A 401 12.46 20.77 -37.16
N LEU A 402 11.23 21.26 -37.35
CA LEU A 402 10.21 20.55 -38.13
C LEU A 402 10.64 20.31 -39.58
N VAL A 403 11.29 21.28 -40.20
CA VAL A 403 11.85 21.16 -41.56
C VAL A 403 12.95 20.10 -41.60
N GLU A 404 13.85 20.09 -40.61
CA GLU A 404 14.92 19.10 -40.53
C GLU A 404 14.37 17.69 -40.30
N ILE A 405 13.41 17.53 -39.39
CA ILE A 405 12.76 16.23 -39.13
C ILE A 405 12.04 15.72 -40.39
N ALA A 406 11.34 16.59 -41.11
CA ALA A 406 10.68 16.22 -42.37
C ALA A 406 11.67 15.80 -43.46
N ALA A 407 12.81 16.49 -43.57
CA ALA A 407 13.87 16.14 -44.52
C ALA A 407 14.55 14.81 -44.16
N GLN A 408 14.82 14.57 -42.88
CA GLN A 408 15.37 13.29 -42.40
C GLN A 408 14.41 12.14 -42.64
N LEU A 409 13.11 12.34 -42.43
CA LEU A 409 12.10 11.33 -42.72
C LEU A 409 12.07 10.94 -44.21
N ASP A 410 12.23 11.90 -45.12
CA ASP A 410 12.36 11.61 -46.55
C ASP A 410 13.62 10.79 -46.84
N GLU A 411 14.75 11.14 -46.23
CA GLU A 411 16.03 10.44 -46.41
C GLU A 411 16.00 9.00 -45.88
N GLU A 412 15.39 8.77 -44.72
CA GLU A 412 15.20 7.43 -44.15
C GLU A 412 14.34 6.53 -45.06
N LEU A 413 13.40 7.12 -45.80
CA LEU A 413 12.55 6.43 -46.77
C LEU A 413 13.16 6.35 -48.17
N GLY A 414 14.40 6.85 -48.35
CA GLY A 414 15.16 6.77 -49.60
C GLY A 414 14.88 7.90 -50.61
N PHE A 415 14.24 8.99 -50.19
CA PHE A 415 14.01 10.20 -50.99
C PHE A 415 15.04 11.30 -50.67
N CYS A 416 15.19 12.29 -51.55
CA CYS A 416 16.13 13.39 -51.33
C CYS A 416 15.54 14.49 -50.42
N GLY A 417 16.01 14.58 -49.17
CA GLY A 417 15.61 15.64 -48.22
C GLY A 417 16.13 17.05 -48.58
N ALA A 418 17.04 17.18 -49.56
CA ALA A 418 17.66 18.47 -49.91
C ALA A 418 16.67 19.51 -50.47
N ALA A 419 15.62 19.06 -51.16
CA ALA A 419 14.57 19.96 -51.67
C ALA A 419 13.78 20.61 -50.52
N VAL A 420 13.47 19.82 -49.48
CA VAL A 420 12.78 20.28 -48.26
C VAL A 420 13.64 21.32 -47.54
N ARG A 421 14.93 21.05 -47.32
CA ARG A 421 15.84 21.99 -46.62
C ARG A 421 16.11 23.30 -47.36
N LYS A 422 16.11 23.29 -48.69
CA LYS A 422 16.43 24.48 -49.53
C LYS A 422 15.22 25.37 -49.82
N THR A 423 14.02 24.91 -49.49
CA THR A 423 12.79 25.67 -49.69
C THR A 423 12.71 26.83 -48.71
N ASP A 424 12.07 27.92 -49.13
CA ASP A 424 11.74 29.03 -48.24
C ASP A 424 10.50 28.70 -47.41
N TRP A 425 10.68 28.60 -46.09
CA TRP A 425 9.62 28.29 -45.11
C TRP A 425 9.12 29.55 -44.38
N THR A 426 9.55 30.75 -44.80
CA THR A 426 9.17 31.99 -44.12
C THR A 426 7.65 32.20 -44.09
N GLY A 427 7.13 32.61 -42.92
CA GLY A 427 5.71 32.89 -42.74
C GLY A 427 4.82 31.70 -42.35
N ILE A 428 5.38 30.50 -42.21
CA ILE A 428 4.64 29.33 -41.73
C ILE A 428 4.54 29.35 -40.21
N ALA A 429 3.32 29.26 -39.70
CA ALA A 429 3.04 29.30 -38.26
C ALA A 429 2.11 28.18 -37.77
N ARG A 430 1.69 27.25 -38.65
CA ARG A 430 0.75 26.16 -38.33
C ARG A 430 1.10 24.88 -39.08
N SER A 431 0.78 23.74 -38.46
CA SER A 431 1.04 22.40 -39.00
C SER A 431 0.39 22.17 -40.37
N ARG A 432 -0.82 22.71 -40.59
CA ARG A 432 -1.52 22.62 -41.89
C ARG A 432 -0.76 23.29 -43.05
N ASP A 433 -0.15 24.44 -42.78
CA ASP A 433 0.57 25.21 -43.80
C ASP A 433 1.91 24.53 -44.12
N LEU A 434 2.59 24.01 -43.08
CA LEU A 434 3.78 23.18 -43.21
C LEU A 434 3.50 21.91 -44.04
N GLU A 435 2.43 21.18 -43.74
CA GLU A 435 2.05 19.97 -44.47
C GLU A 435 1.75 20.28 -45.95
N SER A 436 1.07 21.39 -46.22
CA SER A 436 0.68 21.79 -47.59
C SER A 436 1.90 22.13 -48.43
N LEU A 437 2.86 22.88 -47.88
CA LEU A 437 4.09 23.21 -48.59
C LEU A 437 5.02 21.99 -48.74
N TYR A 438 5.15 21.18 -47.70
CA TYR A 438 5.93 19.94 -47.76
C TYR A 438 5.43 19.02 -48.88
N LYS A 439 4.11 18.82 -49.02
CA LYS A 439 3.54 18.01 -50.13
C LYS A 439 3.92 18.53 -51.52
N ALA A 440 4.08 19.84 -51.67
CA ALA A 440 4.42 20.46 -52.94
C ALA A 440 5.91 20.28 -53.28
N VAL A 441 6.78 20.24 -52.27
CA VAL A 441 8.24 20.27 -52.41
C VAL A 441 8.88 18.90 -52.30
N SER A 442 8.36 18.04 -51.42
CA SER A 442 8.92 16.72 -51.18
C SER A 442 8.75 15.82 -52.40
N GLU A 443 9.82 15.09 -52.73
CA GLU A 443 9.79 14.05 -53.77
C GLU A 443 8.81 12.92 -53.42
N ARG A 444 8.57 12.69 -52.12
CA ARG A 444 7.63 11.70 -51.61
C ARG A 444 6.17 12.05 -51.96
N LYS A 445 5.84 13.34 -52.05
CA LYS A 445 4.47 13.87 -52.31
C LYS A 445 3.38 13.32 -51.39
N GLN A 446 3.73 12.92 -50.16
CA GLN A 446 2.78 12.43 -49.15
C GLN A 446 2.59 13.44 -48.02
N SER A 447 1.58 13.22 -47.17
CA SER A 447 1.33 14.04 -45.98
C SER A 447 2.26 13.72 -44.82
N LEU A 448 2.74 14.75 -44.13
CA LEU A 448 3.34 14.64 -42.79
C LEU A 448 2.24 14.45 -41.74
N LYS A 449 1.64 13.26 -41.70
CA LYS A 449 0.58 12.94 -40.73
C LYS A 449 0.65 11.50 -40.26
N GLY A 450 0.14 11.28 -39.05
CA GLY A 450 -0.04 9.94 -38.51
C GLY A 450 1.25 9.34 -37.98
N ALA A 451 1.34 8.02 -38.06
CA ALA A 451 2.26 7.26 -37.22
C ALA A 451 3.75 7.47 -37.51
N GLU A 452 4.12 7.64 -38.78
CA GLU A 452 5.51 7.88 -39.17
C GLU A 452 5.99 9.26 -38.72
N TRP A 453 5.12 10.27 -38.89
CA TRP A 453 5.42 11.63 -38.46
C TRP A 453 5.56 11.73 -36.94
N GLY A 454 4.62 11.14 -36.19
CA GLY A 454 4.71 11.07 -34.73
C GLY A 454 5.99 10.38 -34.23
N ARG A 455 6.40 9.28 -34.87
CA ARG A 455 7.67 8.58 -34.57
C ARG A 455 8.90 9.47 -34.79
N ALA A 456 8.96 10.16 -35.93
CA ALA A 456 10.08 11.04 -36.27
C ALA A 456 10.20 12.21 -35.29
N LEU A 457 9.08 12.87 -34.97
CA LEU A 457 9.02 13.93 -33.96
C LEU A 457 9.53 13.45 -32.60
N ALA A 458 9.10 12.26 -32.16
CA ALA A 458 9.53 11.68 -30.90
C ALA A 458 11.02 11.35 -30.87
N GLN A 459 11.57 10.73 -31.92
CA GLN A 459 13.00 10.41 -31.99
C GLN A 459 13.87 11.67 -31.93
N TYR A 460 13.42 12.74 -32.60
CA TYR A 460 14.09 14.03 -32.51
C TYR A 460 14.01 14.61 -31.09
N ALA A 461 12.83 14.60 -30.46
CA ALA A 461 12.63 15.09 -29.10
C ALA A 461 13.46 14.32 -28.05
N ILE A 462 13.67 13.01 -28.23
CA ILE A 462 14.55 12.19 -27.39
C ILE A 462 16.01 12.65 -27.47
N SER A 463 16.47 12.98 -28.69
CA SER A 463 17.85 13.42 -28.91
C SER A 463 18.07 14.90 -28.54
N HIS A 464 17.00 15.70 -28.58
CA HIS A 464 17.01 17.14 -28.31
C HIS A 464 15.87 17.50 -27.35
N PRO A 465 16.04 17.30 -26.03
CA PRO A 465 14.96 17.44 -25.06
C PRO A 465 14.43 18.86 -24.89
N ASP A 466 15.26 19.86 -25.18
CA ASP A 466 14.92 21.28 -25.15
C ASP A 466 14.69 21.81 -26.56
N ARG A 467 13.83 22.82 -26.68
CA ARG A 467 13.60 23.53 -27.95
C ARG A 467 14.81 24.36 -28.35
N ALA A 468 15.20 24.33 -29.62
CA ALA A 468 16.34 25.11 -30.11
C ALA A 468 16.15 26.63 -29.95
N ASP A 469 14.95 27.15 -30.16
CA ASP A 469 14.64 28.59 -30.19
C ASP A 469 14.60 29.24 -28.79
N THR A 470 14.04 28.54 -27.82
CA THR A 470 13.74 29.05 -26.47
C THR A 470 14.61 28.44 -25.39
N GLN A 471 15.33 27.36 -25.70
CA GLN A 471 16.10 26.55 -24.74
C GLN A 471 15.24 26.01 -23.57
N ALA A 472 13.93 26.01 -23.74
CA ALA A 472 12.99 25.48 -22.76
C ALA A 472 12.69 24.01 -23.04
N GLU A 473 12.47 23.24 -21.98
CA GLU A 473 12.01 21.85 -22.06
C GLU A 473 10.73 21.75 -22.92
N ARG A 474 10.71 20.82 -23.87
CA ARG A 474 9.54 20.60 -24.73
C ARG A 474 8.31 20.19 -23.91
N PRO A 475 7.11 20.72 -24.21
CA PRO A 475 5.86 20.38 -23.51
C PRO A 475 5.61 18.88 -23.34
N ILE A 476 5.92 18.04 -24.33
CA ILE A 476 5.75 16.59 -24.26
C ILE A 476 6.46 15.94 -23.07
N TRP A 477 7.61 16.48 -22.63
CA TRP A 477 8.32 15.98 -21.45
C TRP A 477 7.62 16.34 -20.13
N ARG A 478 6.95 17.49 -20.08
CA ARG A 478 6.12 17.90 -18.94
C ARG A 478 4.89 17.02 -18.83
N GLU A 479 4.25 16.71 -19.96
CA GLU A 479 3.12 15.79 -20.05
C GLU A 479 3.51 14.39 -19.58
N LEU A 480 4.65 13.89 -20.06
CA LEU A 480 5.21 12.60 -19.62
C LEU A 480 5.45 12.57 -18.12
N ARG A 481 6.04 13.64 -17.57
CA ARG A 481 6.32 13.74 -16.14
C ARG A 481 5.03 13.79 -15.33
N ALA A 482 4.01 14.51 -15.78
CA ALA A 482 2.69 14.53 -15.15
C ALA A 482 2.08 13.12 -15.10
N ALA A 483 2.19 12.35 -16.19
CA ALA A 483 1.74 10.96 -16.24
C ALA A 483 2.46 10.07 -15.22
N LEU A 484 3.77 10.21 -15.11
CA LEU A 484 4.56 9.41 -14.18
C LEU A 484 4.34 9.83 -12.72
N GLN A 485 4.20 11.13 -12.45
CA GLN A 485 3.96 11.66 -11.10
C GLN A 485 2.58 11.27 -10.57
N ALA A 486 1.54 11.30 -11.40
CA ALA A 486 0.19 10.91 -11.03
C ALA A 486 0.10 9.50 -10.40
N ARG A 487 1.05 8.60 -10.69
CA ARG A 487 1.15 7.27 -10.07
C ARG A 487 1.49 7.28 -8.57
N THR A 488 2.05 8.38 -8.10
CA THR A 488 2.54 8.55 -6.72
C THR A 488 1.70 9.55 -5.93
N VAL A 489 0.79 10.26 -6.61
CA VAL A 489 -0.09 11.26 -6.01
C VAL A 489 -1.41 10.61 -5.60
N ASN A 490 -1.99 11.10 -4.51
CA ASN A 490 -3.30 10.67 -4.06
C ASN A 490 -4.40 11.38 -4.89
N TYR A 491 -5.25 10.59 -5.54
CA TYR A 491 -6.36 11.10 -6.36
C TYR A 491 -7.33 11.99 -5.57
N ASP A 492 -7.74 11.56 -4.38
CA ASP A 492 -8.70 12.31 -3.56
C ASP A 492 -8.12 13.67 -3.19
N TYR A 493 -6.88 13.69 -2.70
CA TYR A 493 -6.19 14.92 -2.37
C TYR A 493 -6.12 15.87 -3.57
N GLN A 494 -5.72 15.38 -4.74
CA GLN A 494 -5.68 16.20 -5.95
C GLN A 494 -7.07 16.77 -6.29
N SER A 495 -8.11 15.95 -6.22
CA SER A 495 -9.48 16.36 -6.55
C SER A 495 -10.06 17.40 -5.58
N GLN A 496 -9.69 17.31 -4.29
CA GLN A 496 -10.20 18.13 -3.20
C GLN A 496 -9.44 19.44 -3.01
N GLU A 497 -8.16 19.49 -3.37
CA GLU A 497 -7.29 20.64 -3.10
C GLU A 497 -6.92 21.41 -4.37
N TYR A 498 -7.12 20.83 -5.56
CA TYR A 498 -6.78 21.47 -6.83
C TYR A 498 -7.97 21.45 -7.81
N MET A 499 -7.95 22.39 -8.74
CA MET A 499 -8.88 22.50 -9.87
C MET A 499 -8.17 23.07 -11.10
N PHE A 500 -8.85 23.09 -12.24
CA PHE A 500 -8.33 23.73 -13.45
C PHE A 500 -9.00 25.09 -13.69
N ASP A 501 -8.20 26.08 -14.06
CA ASP A 501 -8.71 27.37 -14.54
C ASP A 501 -9.36 27.19 -15.92
N GLY A 502 -10.63 27.55 -16.07
CA GLY A 502 -11.37 27.35 -17.31
C GLY A 502 -10.87 28.16 -18.50
N SER A 503 -10.08 29.23 -18.27
CA SER A 503 -9.57 30.09 -19.34
C SER A 503 -8.21 29.63 -19.86
N THR A 504 -7.32 29.19 -18.96
CA THR A 504 -5.92 28.84 -19.24
C THR A 504 -5.65 27.34 -19.22
N PHE A 505 -6.57 26.54 -18.66
CA PHE A 505 -6.38 25.12 -18.35
C PHE A 505 -5.22 24.83 -17.38
N ALA A 506 -4.73 25.85 -16.66
CA ALA A 506 -3.71 25.67 -15.64
C ALA A 506 -4.31 25.02 -14.38
N CYS A 507 -3.57 24.09 -13.78
CA CYS A 507 -3.92 23.53 -12.47
C CYS A 507 -3.62 24.56 -11.38
N ILE A 508 -4.63 24.90 -10.58
CA ILE A 508 -4.56 25.90 -9.51
C ILE A 508 -5.09 25.31 -8.19
N PRO A 509 -4.57 25.74 -7.02
CA PRO A 509 -5.13 25.37 -5.73
C PRO A 509 -6.57 25.87 -5.60
N ARG A 510 -7.45 25.08 -4.99
CA ARG A 510 -8.79 25.55 -4.61
C ARG A 510 -8.65 26.57 -3.48
N THR A 511 -9.24 27.75 -3.66
CA THR A 511 -9.38 28.72 -2.58
C THR A 511 -10.31 28.14 -1.52
N LYS A 512 -9.76 27.81 -0.35
CA LYS A 512 -10.55 27.50 0.85
C LYS A 512 -11.16 28.81 1.35
N GLU A 513 -12.44 29.04 1.12
CA GLU A 513 -13.19 29.99 1.94
C GLU A 513 -13.19 29.41 3.37
N TYR A 514 -12.52 30.11 4.28
CA TYR A 514 -12.44 29.75 5.70
C TYR A 514 -13.69 30.18 6.45
#